data_AF-A0A9D2DUP2-F1
#
_entry.id   AF-A0A9D2DUP2-F1
#
_cell.length_a   1.000
_cell.length_b   1.000
_cell.length_c   1.000
_cell.angle_alpha   90.00
_cell.angle_beta   90.00
_cell.angle_gamma   90.00
#
_symmetry.space_group_name_H-M   'P 1'
#
loop_
_entity.id
_entity.type
_entity.pdbx_description
1 polymer ?
#
loop_
_entity_poly.entity_id
_entity_poly.type
_entity_poly.pdbx_seq_one_letter_code
_entity_poly.pdbx_strand_id
1 'polypeptide(L)'
;LYIGSMPLQKENEHLKKVVFWDKWGEVCFWLLPFMKPAYVRDILGEEELISYTEAVEKVLKREAFDPQIRNVLVTHQFFTASGKEPERCDSETIYVGGSGNVDVAAVQEFDYVAMGHIHKAQQVGGEQFRYCGTPLKYSVSESSDEKTLTVVTLKEKGTFPLIQTMPLHPLRDVKCLRGTLEEVLRKECGDYVSVTLTDEKLPYQPREQLNRVFPYLLEVKIDNTRTKRQLASLEEPELMESPLEMFGRFYKEIHGTDWSNEEQKIVKEILEKLEVDQ
;
A
#
# COMPACT_ATOMS: atom_id res chain seq x y z
N LEU A 1 1.83 19.26 -13.85
CA LEU A 1 1.01 18.63 -14.90
C LEU A 1 -0.27 18.11 -14.26
N TYR A 2 -1.45 18.59 -14.67
CA TYR A 2 -2.74 18.00 -14.30
C TYR A 2 -2.99 16.84 -15.28
N ILE A 3 -2.78 15.60 -14.84
CA ILE A 3 -3.25 14.42 -15.57
C ILE A 3 -4.78 14.53 -15.51
N GLY A 4 -5.44 14.59 -16.68
CA GLY A 4 -6.90 14.71 -16.74
C GLY A 4 -7.55 13.63 -15.87
N SER A 5 -8.56 13.99 -15.09
CA SER A 5 -9.15 13.08 -14.09
C SER A 5 -10.07 12.01 -14.69
N MET A 6 -10.38 12.07 -15.98
CA MET A 6 -11.31 11.17 -16.63
C MET A 6 -10.67 10.41 -17.80
N PRO A 7 -10.93 9.09 -17.91
CA PRO A 7 -10.58 8.31 -19.09
C PRO A 7 -11.34 8.81 -20.32
N LEU A 8 -10.91 8.35 -21.49
CA LEU A 8 -11.60 8.55 -22.75
C LEU A 8 -13.06 8.05 -22.63
N GLN A 9 -14.03 8.81 -23.14
CA GLN A 9 -15.45 8.49 -23.11
C GLN A 9 -16.07 8.34 -24.50
N LYS A 10 -15.43 8.86 -25.55
CA LYS A 10 -15.93 8.82 -26.92
C LYS A 10 -14.87 8.33 -27.90
N GLU A 11 -15.31 7.73 -29.00
CA GLU A 11 -14.43 7.21 -30.07
C GLU A 11 -13.46 8.26 -30.62
N ASN A 12 -13.90 9.50 -30.76
CA ASN A 12 -13.11 10.60 -31.32
C ASN A 12 -12.23 11.32 -30.29
N GLU A 13 -12.29 10.93 -29.01
CA GLU A 13 -11.40 11.48 -28.00
C GLU A 13 -10.06 10.76 -28.06
N HIS A 14 -8.97 11.52 -27.89
CA HIS A 14 -7.58 11.05 -27.90
C HIS A 14 -6.90 11.41 -26.59
N LEU A 15 -5.83 10.70 -26.25
CA LEU A 15 -5.02 11.05 -25.10
C LEU A 15 -4.51 12.49 -25.23
N LYS A 16 -4.54 13.22 -24.12
CA LYS A 16 -3.97 14.56 -24.10
C LYS A 16 -2.46 14.46 -24.33
N LYS A 17 -1.99 15.14 -25.38
CA LYS A 17 -0.57 15.29 -25.72
C LYS A 17 -0.08 16.69 -25.39
N VAL A 18 1.10 16.78 -24.77
CA VAL A 18 1.82 18.04 -24.56
C VAL A 18 3.17 17.94 -25.23
N VAL A 19 3.49 18.92 -26.09
CA VAL A 19 4.71 18.91 -26.90
C VAL A 19 5.65 20.00 -26.41
N PHE A 20 6.93 19.64 -26.27
CA PHE A 20 8.02 20.56 -25.98
C PHE A 20 9.15 20.42 -27.01
N TRP A 21 9.99 21.43 -27.12
CA TRP A 21 11.20 21.41 -27.92
C TRP A 21 12.42 21.75 -27.09
N ASP A 22 13.51 21.04 -27.33
CA ASP A 22 14.84 21.34 -26.79
C ASP A 22 15.90 21.22 -27.91
N LYS A 23 17.18 21.24 -27.54
CA LYS A 23 18.31 21.13 -28.49
C LYS A 23 18.38 19.80 -29.27
N TRP A 24 17.67 18.77 -28.82
CA TRP A 24 17.59 17.46 -29.46
C TRP A 24 16.30 17.28 -30.25
N GLY A 25 15.48 18.33 -30.36
CA GLY A 25 14.24 18.35 -31.14
C GLY A 25 12.99 18.18 -30.28
N GLU A 26 11.99 17.52 -30.83
CA GLU A 26 10.66 17.36 -30.23
C GLU A 26 10.65 16.32 -29.09
N VAL A 27 9.83 16.60 -28.07
CA VAL A 27 9.47 15.68 -26.98
C VAL A 27 7.96 15.72 -26.77
N CYS A 28 7.32 14.57 -26.90
CA CYS A 28 5.88 14.40 -26.69
C CYS A 28 5.59 13.75 -25.33
N PHE A 29 4.79 14.41 -24.51
CA PHE A 29 4.26 13.87 -23.25
C PHE A 29 2.82 13.43 -23.45
N TRP A 30 2.57 12.14 -23.26
CA TRP A 30 1.27 11.50 -23.42
C TRP A 30 0.66 11.27 -22.04
N LEU A 31 -0.56 11.78 -21.81
CA LEU A 31 -1.20 11.71 -20.50
C LEU A 31 -2.25 10.60 -20.50
N LEU A 32 -1.90 9.46 -19.91
CA LEU A 32 -2.78 8.31 -19.73
C LEU A 32 -3.36 8.33 -18.31
N PRO A 33 -4.61 8.75 -18.10
CA PRO A 33 -5.21 8.71 -16.78
C PRO A 33 -5.43 7.28 -16.30
N PHE A 34 -5.79 7.13 -15.02
CA PHE A 34 -6.31 5.85 -14.53
C PHE A 34 -7.53 5.45 -15.35
N MET A 35 -7.53 4.22 -15.84
CA MET A 35 -8.60 3.65 -16.63
C MET A 35 -8.77 2.16 -16.33
N LYS A 36 -10.03 1.72 -16.34
CA LYS A 36 -10.39 0.30 -16.33
C LYS A 36 -10.75 -0.13 -17.75
N PRO A 37 -10.57 -1.41 -18.13
CA PRO A 37 -11.02 -1.92 -19.43
C PRO A 37 -12.46 -1.55 -19.77
N ALA A 38 -13.36 -1.64 -18.80
CA ALA A 38 -14.77 -1.29 -18.97
C ALA A 38 -15.02 0.17 -19.41
N TYR A 39 -14.11 1.10 -19.11
CA TYR A 39 -14.27 2.51 -19.49
C TYR A 39 -14.01 2.77 -20.96
N VAL A 40 -13.16 1.96 -21.59
CA VAL A 40 -12.73 2.14 -22.98
C VAL A 40 -13.28 1.07 -23.91
N ARG A 41 -14.00 0.08 -23.38
CA ARG A 41 -14.53 -1.05 -24.14
C ARG A 41 -15.30 -0.60 -25.39
N ASP A 42 -16.27 0.30 -25.21
CA ASP A 42 -17.12 0.77 -26.30
C ASP A 42 -16.30 1.58 -27.33
N ILE A 43 -15.31 2.34 -26.86
CA ILE A 43 -14.38 3.15 -27.67
C ILE A 43 -13.44 2.28 -28.51
N LEU A 44 -13.07 1.11 -27.99
CA LEU A 44 -12.22 0.15 -28.66
C LEU A 44 -13.00 -0.82 -29.56
N GLY A 45 -14.34 -0.78 -29.53
CA GLY A 45 -15.20 -1.69 -30.28
C GLY A 45 -15.11 -3.15 -29.78
N GLU A 46 -14.84 -3.34 -28.49
CA GLU A 46 -14.59 -4.66 -27.91
C GLU A 46 -15.87 -5.26 -27.33
N GLU A 47 -16.29 -6.41 -27.85
CA GLU A 47 -17.45 -7.14 -27.32
C GLU A 47 -17.08 -8.05 -26.14
N GLU A 48 -15.82 -8.48 -26.07
CA GLU A 48 -15.30 -9.37 -25.02
C GLU A 48 -14.62 -8.60 -23.87
N LEU A 49 -14.48 -9.28 -22.72
CA LEU A 49 -13.71 -8.76 -21.59
C LEU A 49 -12.22 -8.84 -21.92
N ILE A 50 -11.59 -7.68 -22.05
CA ILE A 50 -10.13 -7.56 -22.22
C ILE A 50 -9.45 -7.28 -20.88
N SER A 51 -8.17 -7.68 -20.79
CA SER A 51 -7.30 -7.36 -19.67
C SER A 51 -6.92 -5.88 -19.60
N TYR A 52 -6.37 -5.44 -18.45
CA TYR A 52 -5.83 -4.09 -18.29
C TYR A 52 -4.66 -3.82 -19.25
N THR A 53 -3.77 -4.81 -19.44
CA THR A 53 -2.66 -4.74 -20.41
C THR A 53 -3.19 -4.49 -21.83
N GLU A 54 -4.14 -5.33 -22.30
CA GLU A 54 -4.72 -5.18 -23.64
C GLU A 54 -5.44 -3.85 -23.82
N ALA A 55 -6.18 -3.39 -22.81
CA ALA A 55 -6.86 -2.09 -22.85
C ALA A 55 -5.87 -0.94 -23.03
N VAL A 56 -4.77 -0.93 -22.26
CA VAL A 56 -3.72 0.09 -22.38
C VAL A 56 -3.03 0.01 -23.74
N GLU A 57 -2.66 -1.18 -24.21
CA GLU A 57 -2.03 -1.35 -25.53
C GLU A 57 -2.91 -0.82 -26.65
N LYS A 58 -4.20 -1.17 -26.65
CA LYS A 58 -5.14 -0.75 -27.71
C LYS A 58 -5.35 0.76 -27.70
N VAL A 59 -5.47 1.38 -26.52
CA VAL A 59 -5.56 2.84 -26.39
C VAL A 59 -4.29 3.50 -26.94
N LEU A 60 -3.10 3.03 -26.55
CA LEU A 60 -1.83 3.61 -27.00
C LEU A 60 -1.58 3.42 -28.50
N LYS A 61 -1.95 2.26 -29.07
CA LYS A 61 -1.87 1.98 -30.51
C LYS A 61 -2.69 2.97 -31.34
N ARG A 62 -3.86 3.38 -30.85
CA ARG A 62 -4.74 4.34 -31.53
C ARG A 62 -4.18 5.75 -31.59
N GLU A 63 -3.29 6.11 -30.66
CA GLU A 63 -2.64 7.42 -30.64
C GLU A 63 -1.57 7.57 -31.73
N ALA A 64 -1.12 6.46 -32.33
CA ALA A 64 -0.20 6.43 -33.47
C ALA A 64 1.00 7.38 -33.31
N PHE A 65 1.67 7.33 -32.15
CA PHE A 65 2.80 8.19 -31.86
C PHE A 65 4.01 7.84 -32.74
N ASP A 66 4.79 8.84 -33.13
CA ASP A 66 5.98 8.65 -33.96
C ASP A 66 7.13 8.09 -33.10
N PRO A 67 7.61 6.86 -33.35
CA PRO A 67 8.69 6.26 -32.59
C PRO A 67 10.05 6.94 -32.84
N GLN A 68 10.21 7.77 -33.87
CA GLN A 68 11.43 8.54 -34.12
C GLN A 68 11.54 9.79 -33.22
N ILE A 69 10.43 10.22 -32.62
CA ILE A 69 10.39 11.33 -31.67
C ILE A 69 10.52 10.78 -30.25
N ARG A 70 11.03 11.60 -29.33
CA ARG A 70 11.09 11.24 -27.91
C ARG A 70 9.69 11.29 -27.31
N ASN A 71 9.21 10.15 -26.82
CA ASN A 71 7.89 9.99 -26.23
C ASN A 71 8.02 9.65 -24.75
N VAL A 72 7.34 10.42 -23.92
CA VAL A 72 7.21 10.20 -22.48
C VAL A 72 5.76 9.89 -22.16
N LEU A 73 5.52 8.76 -21.49
CA LEU A 73 4.19 8.44 -20.96
C LEU A 73 4.10 8.93 -19.52
N VAL A 74 3.03 9.66 -19.20
CA VAL A 74 2.68 10.04 -17.83
C VAL A 74 1.40 9.33 -17.47
N THR A 75 1.45 8.45 -16.48
CA THR A 75 0.36 7.50 -16.23
C THR A 75 0.10 7.24 -14.75
N HIS A 76 -1.14 6.90 -14.43
CA HIS A 76 -1.56 6.48 -13.10
C HIS A 76 -2.25 5.13 -13.19
N GLN A 77 -1.46 4.07 -13.25
CA GLN A 77 -1.91 2.68 -13.37
C GLN A 77 -1.07 1.78 -12.46
N PHE A 78 -1.57 0.57 -12.20
CA PHE A 78 -0.79 -0.45 -11.51
C PHE A 78 -0.01 -1.28 -12.52
N PHE A 79 1.31 -1.17 -12.53
CA PHE A 79 2.21 -1.82 -13.47
C PHE A 79 2.95 -2.98 -12.80
N THR A 80 3.14 -4.05 -13.56
CA THR A 80 3.96 -5.22 -13.21
C THR A 80 4.99 -5.48 -14.29
N ALA A 81 6.03 -6.23 -13.98
CA ALA A 81 6.98 -6.70 -14.99
C ALA A 81 7.13 -8.22 -14.89
N SER A 82 6.71 -8.93 -15.94
CA SER A 82 6.86 -10.40 -16.01
C SER A 82 6.25 -11.11 -14.81
N GLY A 83 5.05 -10.67 -14.39
CA GLY A 83 4.34 -11.20 -13.23
C GLY A 83 4.89 -10.76 -11.86
N LYS A 84 5.94 -9.93 -11.80
CA LYS A 84 6.42 -9.35 -10.54
C LYS A 84 5.67 -8.07 -10.22
N GLU A 85 5.10 -8.03 -9.02
CA GLU A 85 4.44 -6.84 -8.47
C GLU A 85 5.45 -5.87 -7.84
N PRO A 86 5.24 -4.55 -7.95
CA PRO A 86 5.99 -3.57 -7.19
C PRO A 86 5.69 -3.69 -5.68
N GLU A 87 6.61 -3.19 -4.87
CA GLU A 87 6.42 -3.10 -3.42
C GLU A 87 5.32 -2.07 -3.11
N ARG A 88 4.36 -2.47 -2.28
CA ARG A 88 3.20 -1.68 -1.88
C ARG A 88 3.26 -1.34 -0.39
N CYS A 89 2.50 -0.33 0.01
CA CYS A 89 2.26 0.00 1.42
C CYS A 89 0.80 -0.19 1.82
N ASP A 90 0.53 -0.20 3.12
CA ASP A 90 -0.80 -0.52 3.70
C ASP A 90 -1.89 0.49 3.31
N SER A 91 -1.51 1.69 2.87
CA SER A 91 -2.45 2.70 2.40
C SER A 91 -2.92 2.47 0.96
N GLU A 92 -2.31 1.53 0.25
CA GLU A 92 -2.67 1.17 -1.12
C GLU A 92 -3.71 0.04 -1.11
N THR A 93 -4.73 0.14 -1.98
CA THR A 93 -5.79 -0.87 -2.05
C THR A 93 -5.28 -2.15 -2.71
N ILE A 94 -5.45 -3.29 -2.02
CA ILE A 94 -5.14 -4.62 -2.56
C ILE A 94 -6.32 -5.09 -3.42
N TYR A 95 -6.11 -5.22 -4.73
CA TYR A 95 -7.03 -5.98 -5.58
C TYR A 95 -6.70 -7.46 -5.43
N VAL A 96 -7.66 -8.25 -4.94
CA VAL A 96 -7.50 -9.69 -4.72
C VAL A 96 -7.19 -10.38 -6.05
N GLY A 97 -6.11 -11.16 -6.08
CA GLY A 97 -5.76 -12.03 -7.21
C GLY A 97 -5.01 -11.37 -8.38
N GLY A 98 -4.41 -10.19 -8.19
CA GLY A 98 -3.61 -9.52 -9.24
C GLY A 98 -4.45 -9.01 -10.42
N SER A 99 -5.78 -9.12 -10.35
CA SER A 99 -6.71 -8.74 -11.42
C SER A 99 -6.89 -7.21 -11.50
N GLY A 100 -5.88 -6.54 -12.03
CA GLY A 100 -5.89 -5.08 -12.16
C GLY A 100 -4.58 -4.45 -12.63
N ASN A 101 -3.61 -5.27 -13.07
CA ASN A 101 -2.29 -4.83 -13.47
C ASN A 101 -2.14 -4.67 -14.99
N VAL A 102 -1.22 -3.78 -15.36
CA VAL A 102 -0.73 -3.58 -16.72
C VAL A 102 0.71 -4.10 -16.77
N ASP A 103 1.02 -5.02 -17.67
CA ASP A 103 2.43 -5.38 -17.87
C ASP A 103 3.18 -4.24 -18.56
N VAL A 104 4.39 -3.91 -18.11
CA VAL A 104 5.23 -2.86 -18.72
C VAL A 104 5.56 -3.14 -20.19
N ALA A 105 5.39 -4.38 -20.66
CA ALA A 105 5.41 -4.74 -22.10
C ALA A 105 4.52 -3.82 -22.95
N ALA A 106 3.38 -3.37 -22.43
CA ALA A 106 2.44 -2.50 -23.14
C ALA A 106 2.99 -1.08 -23.42
N VAL A 107 4.08 -0.68 -22.77
CA VAL A 107 4.59 0.70 -22.79
C VAL A 107 6.09 0.76 -23.14
N GLN A 108 6.65 -0.29 -23.72
CA GLN A 108 8.09 -0.38 -24.02
C GLN A 108 8.59 0.60 -25.07
N GLU A 109 7.71 1.10 -25.94
CA GLU A 109 8.07 2.02 -27.02
C GLU A 109 8.34 3.46 -26.54
N PHE A 110 8.03 3.77 -25.27
CA PHE A 110 8.29 5.07 -24.66
C PHE A 110 9.72 5.18 -24.14
N ASP A 111 10.33 6.35 -24.35
CA ASP A 111 11.69 6.65 -23.86
C ASP A 111 11.73 6.80 -22.33
N TYR A 112 10.62 7.19 -21.72
CA TYR A 112 10.42 7.21 -20.27
C TYR A 112 8.95 7.07 -19.91
N VAL A 113 8.65 6.36 -18.83
CA VAL A 113 7.30 6.21 -18.29
C VAL A 113 7.28 6.69 -16.85
N ALA A 114 6.69 7.87 -16.65
CA ALA A 114 6.44 8.47 -15.35
C ALA A 114 5.16 7.87 -14.76
N MET A 115 5.33 6.93 -13.82
CA MET A 115 4.22 6.23 -13.18
C MET A 115 3.88 6.87 -11.83
N GLY A 116 2.58 7.00 -11.54
CA GLY A 116 2.02 7.24 -10.22
C GLY A 116 1.08 6.11 -9.82
N HIS A 117 0.67 6.09 -8.56
CA HIS A 117 -0.26 5.15 -7.87
C HIS A 117 0.41 4.53 -6.64
N ILE A 118 1.66 4.09 -6.80
CA ILE A 118 2.45 3.46 -5.74
C ILE A 118 3.20 4.53 -4.94
N HIS A 119 3.16 4.43 -3.62
CA HIS A 119 3.71 5.42 -2.69
C HIS A 119 5.21 5.28 -2.49
N LYS A 120 5.77 4.10 -2.78
CA LYS A 120 7.21 3.86 -2.74
C LYS A 120 7.85 4.17 -4.09
N ALA A 121 8.89 5.01 -4.08
CA ALA A 121 9.68 5.30 -5.26
C ALA A 121 10.49 4.06 -5.67
N GLN A 122 10.25 3.54 -6.87
CA GLN A 122 10.86 2.30 -7.35
C GLN A 122 10.77 2.17 -8.88
N GLN A 123 11.56 1.25 -9.44
CA GLN A 123 11.50 0.88 -10.85
C GLN A 123 10.78 -0.44 -11.04
N VAL A 124 10.16 -0.65 -12.22
CA VAL A 124 9.45 -1.89 -12.54
C VAL A 124 9.93 -2.42 -13.90
N GLY A 125 10.68 -3.51 -13.90
CA GLY A 125 11.19 -4.16 -15.11
C GLY A 125 12.38 -3.46 -15.79
N GLY A 126 12.50 -2.13 -15.69
CA GLY A 126 13.58 -1.34 -16.28
C GLY A 126 13.69 0.06 -15.68
N GLU A 127 14.85 0.72 -15.84
CA GLU A 127 15.11 2.03 -15.23
C GLU A 127 14.16 3.13 -15.72
N GLN A 128 13.70 3.03 -16.96
CA GLN A 128 12.80 4.00 -17.60
C GLN A 128 11.33 3.88 -17.13
N PHE A 129 10.98 2.82 -16.40
CA PHE A 129 9.63 2.56 -15.90
C PHE A 129 9.59 2.81 -14.40
N ARG A 130 9.16 4.00 -14.00
CA ARG A 130 9.41 4.45 -12.62
C ARG A 130 8.19 5.01 -11.92
N TYR A 131 7.90 4.44 -10.76
CA TYR A 131 7.06 5.07 -9.76
C TYR A 131 7.87 6.12 -9.03
N CYS A 132 7.39 7.37 -9.04
CA CYS A 132 8.05 8.46 -8.32
C CYS A 132 7.79 8.42 -6.80
N GLY A 133 6.80 7.63 -6.36
CA GLY A 133 6.39 7.58 -4.96
C GLY A 133 5.61 8.83 -4.54
N THR A 134 5.16 8.81 -3.29
CA THR A 134 4.58 9.97 -2.64
C THR A 134 5.66 10.93 -2.14
N PRO A 135 5.35 12.23 -1.97
CA PRO A 135 6.28 13.18 -1.37
C PRO A 135 6.38 13.05 0.16
N LEU A 136 5.38 12.45 0.80
CA LEU A 136 5.26 12.26 2.25
C LEU A 136 4.81 10.82 2.55
N LYS A 137 5.04 10.34 3.77
CA LYS A 137 4.56 9.03 4.24
C LYS A 137 3.08 9.13 4.63
N TYR A 138 2.25 8.24 4.09
CA TYR A 138 0.81 8.20 4.38
C TYR A 138 0.40 7.02 5.27
N SER A 139 1.26 6.02 5.43
CA SER A 139 1.11 4.92 6.39
C SER A 139 2.33 4.76 7.30
N VAL A 140 2.14 3.99 8.38
CA VAL A 140 3.23 3.57 9.28
C VAL A 140 4.18 2.59 8.58
N SER A 141 3.69 1.78 7.64
CA SER A 141 4.54 0.85 6.86
C SER A 141 5.52 1.57 5.94
N GLU A 142 5.27 2.83 5.59
CA GLU A 142 6.22 3.68 4.86
C GLU A 142 7.31 4.29 5.79
N SER A 143 7.33 3.98 7.09
CA SER A 143 8.28 4.60 8.06
C SER A 143 9.75 4.40 7.72
N SER A 144 10.11 3.30 7.07
CA SER A 144 11.47 3.01 6.60
C SER A 144 11.79 3.59 5.21
N ASP A 145 10.79 4.12 4.50
CA ASP A 145 11.00 4.64 3.15
C ASP A 145 11.67 6.01 3.17
N GLU A 146 12.59 6.21 2.24
CA GLU A 146 13.12 7.52 1.91
C GLU A 146 12.25 8.16 0.82
N LYS A 147 11.60 9.28 1.15
CA LYS A 147 10.80 10.03 0.18
C LYS A 147 11.73 10.86 -0.69
N THR A 148 11.53 10.80 -2.01
CA THR A 148 12.42 11.43 -2.98
C THR A 148 11.66 12.15 -4.07
N LEU A 149 12.30 13.14 -4.68
CA LEU A 149 11.92 13.69 -5.97
C LEU A 149 12.75 13.01 -7.06
N THR A 150 12.09 12.42 -8.06
CA THR A 150 12.78 11.85 -9.22
C THR A 150 12.99 12.95 -10.28
N VAL A 151 14.25 13.22 -10.62
CA VAL A 151 14.66 14.13 -11.69
C VAL A 151 15.12 13.31 -12.88
N VAL A 152 14.54 13.58 -14.04
CA VAL A 152 14.81 12.83 -15.27
C VAL A 152 15.33 13.80 -16.32
N THR A 153 16.51 13.50 -16.87
CA THR A 153 17.10 14.25 -17.97
C THR A 153 17.05 13.39 -19.23
N LEU A 154 16.15 13.74 -20.14
CA LEU A 154 16.10 13.13 -21.47
C LEU A 154 17.29 13.60 -22.32
N LYS A 155 17.87 12.68 -23.09
CA LYS A 155 18.91 12.97 -24.07
C LYS A 155 18.31 12.93 -25.48
N GLU A 156 19.15 12.74 -26.50
CA GLU A 156 18.69 12.45 -27.86
C GLU A 156 17.94 11.12 -27.93
N LYS A 157 17.14 10.93 -28.99
CA LYS A 157 16.36 9.71 -29.20
C LYS A 157 17.24 8.47 -29.17
N GLY A 158 16.76 7.40 -28.53
CA GLY A 158 17.48 6.13 -28.44
C GLY A 158 18.56 6.09 -27.34
N THR A 159 18.80 7.20 -26.64
CA THR A 159 19.67 7.22 -25.46
C THR A 159 18.85 7.10 -24.18
N PHE A 160 19.30 6.23 -23.26
CA PHE A 160 18.66 6.09 -21.96
C PHE A 160 18.64 7.42 -21.18
N PRO A 161 17.52 7.75 -20.53
CA PRO A 161 17.41 8.96 -19.73
C PRO A 161 18.33 8.88 -18.50
N LEU A 162 18.91 10.01 -18.10
CA LEU A 162 19.64 10.09 -16.83
C LEU A 162 18.63 10.33 -15.70
N ILE A 163 18.60 9.43 -14.73
CA ILE A 163 17.66 9.47 -13.61
C ILE A 163 18.44 9.76 -12.33
N GLN A 164 17.97 10.74 -11.57
CA GLN A 164 18.52 11.13 -10.27
C GLN A 164 17.39 11.24 -9.25
N THR A 165 17.67 10.89 -8.01
CA THR A 165 16.73 11.06 -6.89
C THR A 165 17.28 12.09 -5.92
N MET A 166 16.46 13.06 -5.55
CA MET A 166 16.79 14.04 -4.52
C MET A 166 15.94 13.74 -3.27
N PRO A 167 16.55 13.62 -2.07
CA PRO A 167 15.79 13.36 -0.86
C PRO A 167 14.83 14.50 -0.53
N LEU A 168 13.66 14.14 -0.02
CA LEU A 168 12.67 15.08 0.51
C LEU A 168 12.75 15.09 2.03
N HIS A 169 12.78 16.29 2.61
CA HIS A 169 12.83 16.50 4.05
C HIS A 169 11.49 17.09 4.51
N PRO A 170 10.58 16.27 5.06
CA PRO A 170 9.30 16.76 5.53
C PRO A 170 9.46 17.57 6.82
N LEU A 171 8.49 18.42 7.13
CA LEU A 171 8.44 19.13 8.42
C LEU A 171 8.34 18.14 9.60
N ARG A 172 7.66 17.02 9.38
CA ARG A 172 7.50 15.90 10.32
C ARG A 172 7.56 14.59 9.55
N ASP A 173 8.35 13.65 10.05
CA ASP A 173 8.43 12.31 9.50
C ASP A 173 7.44 11.35 10.19
N VAL A 174 7.38 10.10 9.74
CA VAL A 174 6.69 9.00 10.42
C VAL A 174 7.73 8.03 10.98
N LYS A 175 7.70 7.83 12.30
CA LYS A 175 8.65 6.96 13.03
C LYS A 175 7.94 5.84 13.76
N CYS A 176 8.57 4.68 13.75
CA CYS A 176 8.19 3.53 14.56
C CYS A 176 9.14 3.41 15.75
N LEU A 177 8.62 3.53 16.96
CA LEU A 177 9.37 3.29 18.19
C LEU A 177 8.95 1.95 18.78
N ARG A 178 9.94 1.14 19.16
CA ARG A 178 9.71 -0.13 19.85
C ARG A 178 10.55 -0.18 21.12
N GLY A 179 9.99 -0.75 22.19
CA GLY A 179 10.65 -0.91 23.50
C GLY A 179 9.64 -0.96 24.64
N THR A 180 10.14 -0.97 25.88
CA THR A 180 9.28 -0.81 27.06
C THR A 180 8.75 0.62 27.16
N LEU A 181 7.67 0.84 27.92
CA LEU A 181 7.13 2.19 28.12
C LEU A 181 8.20 3.15 28.66
N GLU A 182 9.02 2.71 29.61
CA GLU A 182 10.10 3.53 30.17
C GLU A 182 11.15 3.92 29.12
N GLU A 183 11.55 2.99 28.26
CA GLU A 183 12.52 3.24 27.19
C GLU A 183 11.98 4.21 26.15
N VAL A 184 10.69 4.07 25.80
CA VAL A 184 10.05 4.91 24.80
C VAL A 184 9.83 6.32 25.34
N LEU A 185 9.40 6.49 26.59
CA LEU A 185 9.19 7.82 27.20
C LEU A 185 10.47 8.65 27.30
N ARG A 186 11.65 8.03 27.28
CA ARG A 186 12.95 8.73 27.25
C ARG A 186 13.30 9.30 25.87
N LYS A 187 12.57 8.91 24.81
CA LYS A 187 12.80 9.39 23.45
C LYS A 187 11.94 10.64 23.24
N GLU A 188 12.58 11.80 23.04
CA GLU A 188 11.86 13.00 22.61
C GLU A 188 11.76 13.01 21.08
N CYS A 189 10.56 13.22 20.54
CA CYS A 189 10.32 13.21 19.10
C CYS A 189 9.16 14.15 18.72
N GLY A 190 9.42 15.07 17.77
CA GLY A 190 8.42 15.99 17.23
C GLY A 190 7.69 15.48 15.97
N ASP A 191 7.98 14.25 15.55
CA ASP A 191 7.43 13.58 14.36
C ASP A 191 6.11 12.86 14.68
N TYR A 192 5.47 12.30 13.65
CA TYR A 192 4.37 11.34 13.84
C TYR A 192 4.93 10.01 14.32
N VAL A 193 4.38 9.47 15.41
CA VAL A 193 4.96 8.27 16.05
C VAL A 193 3.94 7.14 16.17
N SER A 194 4.32 5.97 15.68
CA SER A 194 3.72 4.68 16.06
C SER A 194 4.59 4.04 17.13
N VAL A 195 3.99 3.59 18.24
CA VAL A 195 4.70 2.95 19.35
C VAL A 195 4.28 1.49 19.48
N THR A 196 5.26 0.58 19.52
CA THR A 196 5.06 -0.82 19.87
C THR A 196 5.70 -1.11 21.23
N LEU A 197 4.86 -1.31 22.24
CA LEU A 197 5.29 -1.60 23.61
C LEU A 197 5.59 -3.09 23.77
N THR A 198 6.73 -3.40 24.39
CA THR A 198 7.17 -4.79 24.64
C THR A 198 7.03 -5.20 26.10
N ASP A 199 6.33 -4.42 26.92
CA ASP A 199 6.09 -4.73 28.33
C ASP A 199 5.22 -6.00 28.48
N GLU A 200 5.74 -7.01 29.18
CA GLU A 200 4.97 -8.23 29.47
C GLU A 200 3.77 -7.96 30.38
N LYS A 201 3.94 -7.04 31.35
CA LYS A 201 2.84 -6.52 32.16
C LYS A 201 2.37 -5.21 31.55
N LEU A 202 1.07 -5.11 31.30
CA LEU A 202 0.46 -3.89 30.80
C LEU A 202 0.75 -2.72 31.75
N PRO A 203 1.45 -1.66 31.27
CA PRO A 203 1.68 -0.47 32.08
C PRO A 203 0.36 0.24 32.41
N TYR A 204 0.36 1.08 33.44
CA TYR A 204 -0.79 1.90 33.78
C TYR A 204 -0.96 3.06 32.79
N GLN A 205 -2.11 3.17 32.13
CA GLN A 205 -2.45 4.25 31.19
C GLN A 205 -1.32 4.62 30.18
N PRO A 206 -0.72 3.66 29.44
CA PRO A 206 0.46 3.92 28.61
C PRO A 206 0.21 4.99 27.55
N ARG A 207 -1.00 5.02 26.96
CA ARG A 207 -1.38 6.01 25.94
C ARG A 207 -1.38 7.43 26.49
N GLU A 208 -1.88 7.65 27.71
CA GLU A 208 -1.89 8.98 28.33
C GLU A 208 -0.47 9.46 28.64
N GLN A 209 0.41 8.57 29.09
CA GLN A 209 1.82 8.89 29.33
C GLN A 209 2.53 9.25 28.03
N LEU A 210 2.33 8.45 26.97
CA LEU A 210 2.92 8.70 25.65
C LEU A 210 2.43 10.02 25.04
N ASN A 211 1.14 10.35 25.17
CA ASN A 211 0.58 11.62 24.66
C ASN A 211 1.21 12.87 25.30
N ARG A 212 1.78 12.77 26.51
CA ARG A 212 2.49 13.90 27.15
C ARG A 212 3.84 14.18 26.50
N VAL A 213 4.46 13.17 25.90
CA VAL A 213 5.81 13.23 25.31
C VAL A 213 5.76 13.34 23.78
N PHE A 214 4.79 12.68 23.15
CA PHE A 214 4.61 12.63 21.69
C PHE A 214 3.33 13.37 21.29
N PRO A 215 3.43 14.62 20.82
CA PRO A 215 2.26 15.42 20.44
C PRO A 215 1.47 14.83 19.26
N TYR A 216 2.12 14.02 18.41
CA TYR A 216 1.56 13.43 17.19
C TYR A 216 1.58 11.90 17.23
N LEU A 217 1.18 11.33 18.36
CA LEU A 217 1.04 9.88 18.52
C LEU A 217 -0.07 9.33 17.61
N LEU A 218 0.31 8.46 16.67
CA LEU A 218 -0.62 7.82 15.72
C LEU A 218 -1.31 6.62 16.34
N GLU A 219 -0.52 5.67 16.85
CA GLU A 219 -1.01 4.40 17.39
C GLU A 219 -0.10 3.87 18.49
N VAL A 220 -0.67 2.99 19.33
CA VAL A 220 0.05 2.23 20.37
C VAL A 220 -0.33 0.77 20.22
N LYS A 221 0.66 -0.07 19.92
CA LYS A 221 0.57 -1.52 19.78
C LYS A 221 1.24 -2.19 20.99
N ILE A 222 0.79 -3.38 21.34
CA ILE A 222 1.37 -4.19 22.42
C ILE A 222 1.86 -5.50 21.82
N ASP A 223 3.16 -5.73 21.94
CA ASP A 223 3.86 -6.92 21.47
C ASP A 223 4.43 -7.68 22.67
N ASN A 224 3.58 -8.47 23.32
CA ASN A 224 3.93 -9.27 24.49
C ASN A 224 3.49 -10.73 24.33
N THR A 225 3.87 -11.60 25.27
CA THR A 225 3.54 -13.03 25.18
C THR A 225 2.05 -13.30 25.04
N ARG A 226 1.18 -12.48 25.67
CA ARG A 226 -0.28 -12.62 25.58
C ARG A 226 -0.80 -12.29 24.18
N THR A 227 -0.40 -11.15 23.59
CA THR A 227 -0.85 -10.78 22.24
C THR A 227 -0.31 -11.73 21.17
N LYS A 228 0.90 -12.27 21.36
CA LYS A 228 1.44 -13.33 20.50
C LYS A 228 0.65 -14.64 20.58
N ARG A 229 0.26 -15.08 21.78
CA ARG A 229 -0.58 -16.29 21.95
C ARG A 229 -1.95 -16.12 21.31
N GLN A 230 -2.57 -14.95 21.45
CA GLN A 230 -3.87 -14.66 20.84
C GLN A 230 -3.78 -14.66 19.30
N LEU A 231 -2.75 -14.05 18.72
CA LEU A 231 -2.50 -14.11 17.27
C LEU A 231 -2.26 -15.53 16.79
N ALA A 232 -1.46 -16.32 17.50
CA ALA A 232 -1.22 -17.73 17.17
C ALA A 232 -2.49 -18.59 17.25
N SER A 233 -3.40 -18.31 18.19
CA SER A 233 -4.67 -19.03 18.30
C SER A 233 -5.69 -18.68 17.20
N LEU A 234 -5.56 -17.52 16.55
CA LEU A 234 -6.42 -17.12 15.41
C LEU A 234 -6.00 -17.81 14.09
N GLU A 235 -4.79 -18.39 14.03
CA GLU A 235 -4.28 -19.12 12.88
C GLU A 235 -4.65 -20.63 12.91
N GLU A 236 -5.15 -21.13 14.05
CA GLU A 236 -5.70 -22.48 14.15
C GLU A 236 -7.18 -22.48 13.72
N PRO A 237 -7.63 -23.44 12.88
CA PRO A 237 -9.04 -23.54 12.54
C PRO A 237 -9.86 -23.78 13.81
N GLU A 238 -10.72 -22.82 14.16
CA GLU A 238 -11.63 -22.90 15.30
C GLU A 238 -12.45 -24.20 15.24
N LEU A 239 -12.04 -25.20 16.02
CA LEU A 239 -12.97 -26.21 16.50
C LEU A 239 -14.01 -25.44 17.33
N MET A 240 -15.31 -25.66 17.08
CA MET A 240 -16.37 -25.10 17.91
C MET A 240 -16.18 -25.60 19.35
N GLU A 241 -15.48 -24.83 20.17
CA GLU A 241 -15.34 -25.07 21.59
C GLU A 241 -16.68 -24.80 22.28
N SER A 242 -17.07 -25.70 23.19
CA SER A 242 -18.24 -25.49 24.02
C SER A 242 -18.04 -24.29 24.97
N PRO A 243 -19.10 -23.59 25.40
CA PRO A 243 -19.01 -22.50 26.36
C PRO A 243 -18.25 -22.86 27.65
N LEU A 244 -18.31 -24.13 28.07
CA LEU A 244 -17.60 -24.65 29.23
C LEU A 244 -16.07 -24.71 28.98
N GLU A 245 -15.65 -25.14 27.80
CA GLU A 245 -14.23 -25.17 27.40
C GLU A 245 -13.66 -23.75 27.27
N MET A 246 -14.45 -22.83 26.69
CA MET A 246 -14.09 -21.42 26.57
C MET A 246 -13.87 -20.78 27.94
N PHE A 247 -14.76 -21.06 28.91
CA PHE A 247 -14.63 -20.56 30.28
C PHE A 247 -13.44 -21.18 31.01
N GLY A 248 -13.17 -22.48 30.82
CA GLY A 248 -12.01 -23.15 31.40
C GLY A 248 -10.69 -22.57 30.91
N ARG A 249 -10.59 -22.26 29.61
CA ARG A 249 -9.42 -21.58 29.03
C ARG A 249 -9.22 -20.19 29.64
N PHE A 250 -10.28 -19.41 29.76
CA PHE A 250 -10.25 -18.09 30.39
C PHE A 250 -9.82 -18.17 31.87
N TYR A 251 -10.35 -19.13 32.63
CA TYR A 251 -9.98 -19.35 34.03
C TYR A 251 -8.49 -19.64 34.19
N LYS A 252 -7.97 -20.55 33.35
CA LYS A 252 -6.54 -20.90 33.34
C LYS A 252 -5.65 -19.73 32.94
N GLU A 253 -6.10 -18.88 32.02
CA GLU A 253 -5.37 -17.69 31.58
C GLU A 253 -5.24 -16.62 32.67
N ILE A 254 -6.29 -16.45 33.49
CA ILE A 254 -6.29 -15.48 34.59
C ILE A 254 -5.58 -16.00 35.84
N HIS A 255 -5.81 -17.27 36.20
CA HIS A 255 -5.35 -17.83 37.48
C HIS A 255 -4.08 -18.68 37.37
N GLY A 256 -3.65 -19.06 36.16
CA GLY A 256 -2.43 -19.85 35.93
C GLY A 256 -2.53 -21.32 36.34
N THR A 257 -3.69 -21.77 36.82
CA THR A 257 -3.98 -23.15 37.24
C THR A 257 -5.29 -23.62 36.61
N ASP A 258 -5.42 -24.93 36.40
CA ASP A 258 -6.70 -25.52 36.02
C ASP A 258 -7.70 -25.40 37.18
N TRP A 259 -8.95 -25.10 36.86
CA TRP A 259 -10.08 -25.19 37.80
C TRP A 259 -10.33 -26.62 38.28
N SER A 260 -10.79 -26.72 39.52
CA SER A 260 -11.18 -27.96 40.19
C SER A 260 -12.49 -28.54 39.64
N ASN A 261 -12.73 -29.83 39.88
CA ASN A 261 -13.97 -30.50 39.48
C ASN A 261 -15.22 -29.87 40.12
N GLU A 262 -15.10 -29.27 41.30
CA GLU A 262 -16.21 -28.59 41.98
C GLU A 262 -16.56 -27.26 41.28
N GLU A 263 -15.55 -26.47 40.91
CA GLU A 263 -15.73 -25.21 40.17
C GLU A 263 -16.31 -25.47 38.77
N GLN A 264 -15.82 -26.51 38.07
CA GLN A 264 -16.37 -26.94 36.77
C GLN A 264 -17.85 -27.30 36.86
N LYS A 265 -18.24 -28.02 37.92
CA LYS A 265 -19.63 -28.44 38.12
C LYS A 265 -20.55 -27.25 38.36
N ILE A 266 -20.12 -26.25 39.14
CA ILE A 266 -20.88 -25.03 39.41
C ILE A 266 -21.11 -24.25 38.11
N VAL A 267 -20.07 -24.05 37.31
CA VAL A 267 -20.18 -23.30 36.04
C VAL A 267 -21.05 -24.05 35.04
N LYS A 268 -20.94 -25.38 34.99
CA LYS A 268 -21.82 -26.22 34.16
C LYS A 268 -23.29 -26.08 34.57
N GLU A 269 -23.60 -26.15 35.86
CA GLU A 269 -24.98 -25.97 36.36
C GLU A 269 -25.55 -24.56 36.07
N ILE A 270 -24.70 -23.52 36.06
CA ILE A 270 -25.11 -22.16 35.69
C ILE A 270 -25.42 -22.06 34.19
N LEU A 271 -24.57 -22.64 33.35
CA LEU A 271 -24.77 -22.66 31.90
C LEU A 271 -26.03 -23.44 31.51
N GLU A 272 -26.25 -24.62 32.12
CA GLU A 272 -27.46 -25.43 31.90
C GLU A 272 -28.74 -24.68 32.32
N LYS A 273 -28.70 -23.88 33.40
CA LYS A 273 -29.86 -23.04 33.79
C LYS A 273 -30.16 -21.93 32.79
N LEU A 274 -29.13 -21.34 32.18
CA LEU A 274 -29.27 -20.27 31.19
C LEU A 274 -29.81 -20.77 29.85
N GLU A 275 -29.56 -22.04 29.50
CA GLU A 275 -30.10 -22.67 28.29
C GLU A 275 -31.57 -23.10 28.43
N VAL A 276 -32.07 -23.32 29.64
CA VAL A 276 -33.47 -23.70 29.92
C VAL A 276 -34.43 -22.50 29.97
N ASP A 277 -33.90 -21.29 30.15
CA ASP A 277 -34.65 -20.02 30.20
C ASP A 277 -34.73 -19.29 28.83
N GLN A 278 -34.41 -19.97 27.71
CA GLN A 278 -34.63 -19.51 26.32
C GLN A 278 -35.73 -20.30 25.62
#